data_AF-A0A3B9SV69-F1
#
_entry.id   AF-A0A3B9SV69-F1
#
_cell.length_a   1.000
_cell.length_b   1.000
_cell.length_c   1.000
_cell.angle_alpha   90.00
_cell.angle_beta   90.00
_cell.angle_gamma   90.00
#
_symmetry.space_group_name_H-M   'P 1'
#
loop_
_entity.id
_entity.type
_entity.pdbx_description
1 polymer ?
#
loop_
_entity_poly.entity_id
_entity_poly.type
_entity_poly.pdbx_seq_one_letter_code
_entity_poly.pdbx_strand_id
1 'polypeptide(L)'
;MHSIGVILFKYGKEDIFQKFVKDVLPTTRLLSLPMELYREVVNVRKSLNLDFDDAYQYSIAKYHGLKVVTMDKDFEKIKDVEILFL
;
A
#
# COMPACT_ATOMS: atom_id res chain seq x y z
N MET A 1 -6.56 -1.57 -3.39
CA MET A 1 -7.51 -2.18 -4.37
C MET A 1 -8.11 -3.48 -3.87
N HIS A 2 -7.31 -4.44 -3.37
CA HIS A 2 -7.82 -5.74 -2.90
C HIS A 2 -8.90 -5.61 -1.82
N SER A 3 -8.69 -4.80 -0.78
CA SER A 3 -9.68 -4.60 0.29
C SER A 3 -11.00 -4.01 -0.21
N ILE A 4 -10.95 -3.09 -1.19
CA ILE A 4 -12.14 -2.52 -1.85
C ILE A 4 -12.90 -3.63 -2.60
N GLY A 5 -12.18 -4.47 -3.36
CA GLY A 5 -12.77 -5.61 -4.08
C GLY A 5 -13.45 -6.60 -3.14
N VAL A 6 -12.77 -6.99 -2.04
CA VAL A 6 -13.32 -7.89 -1.01
C VAL A 6 -14.65 -7.37 -0.46
N ILE A 7 -14.72 -6.07 -0.14
CA ILE A 7 -15.95 -5.45 0.38
C ILE A 7 -17.03 -5.42 -0.69
N LEU A 8 -16.75 -4.91 -1.89
CA LEU A 8 -17.77 -4.75 -2.92
C LEU A 8 -18.35 -6.10 -3.37
N PHE A 9 -17.53 -7.15 -3.47
CA PHE A 9 -18.00 -8.48 -3.86
C PHE A 9 -18.85 -9.11 -2.76
N LYS A 10 -18.47 -8.93 -1.48
CA LYS A 10 -19.30 -9.36 -0.35
C LYS A 10 -20.72 -8.78 -0.38
N TYR A 11 -20.89 -7.58 -0.95
CA TYR A 11 -22.19 -6.91 -1.07
C TYR A 11 -22.86 -7.03 -2.47
N GLY A 12 -22.31 -7.84 -3.38
CA GLY A 12 -22.84 -8.00 -4.74
C GLY A 12 -22.80 -6.69 -5.55
N LYS A 13 -21.71 -5.92 -5.40
CA LYS A 13 -21.45 -4.62 -6.04
C LYS A 13 -20.29 -4.69 -7.04
N GLU A 14 -20.24 -5.77 -7.82
CA GLU A 14 -19.20 -6.00 -8.83
C GLU A 14 -19.20 -4.92 -9.92
N ASP A 15 -20.38 -4.37 -10.25
CA ASP A 15 -20.54 -3.27 -11.22
C ASP A 15 -19.84 -1.99 -10.73
N ILE A 16 -19.91 -1.71 -9.43
CA ILE A 16 -19.21 -0.57 -8.81
C ILE A 16 -17.69 -0.81 -8.85
N PHE A 17 -17.24 -2.03 -8.56
CA PHE A 17 -15.82 -2.36 -8.65
C PHE A 17 -15.29 -2.19 -10.09
N GLN A 18 -16.06 -2.61 -11.10
CA GLN A 18 -15.69 -2.43 -12.50
C GLN A 18 -15.54 -0.96 -12.89
N LYS A 19 -16.47 -0.09 -12.44
CA LYS A 19 -16.37 1.37 -12.65
C LYS A 19 -15.14 1.94 -11.96
N PHE A 20 -14.92 1.60 -10.69
CA PHE A 20 -13.75 2.02 -9.92
C PHE A 20 -12.43 1.67 -10.61
N VAL A 21 -12.29 0.43 -11.09
CA VAL A 21 -11.09 -0.02 -11.81
C VAL A 21 -10.88 0.77 -13.11
N LYS A 22 -11.97 1.03 -13.87
CA LYS A 22 -11.91 1.80 -15.11
C LYS A 22 -11.45 3.24 -14.87
N ASP A 23 -11.85 3.85 -13.76
CA ASP A 23 -11.52 5.24 -13.45
C ASP A 23 -10.09 5.38 -12.89
N VAL A 24 -9.65 4.42 -12.06
CA VAL A 24 -8.37 4.52 -11.34
C VAL A 24 -7.19 4.01 -12.17
N LEU A 25 -7.30 2.81 -12.78
CA LEU A 25 -6.15 2.16 -13.42
C LEU A 25 -5.42 3.01 -14.47
N PRO A 26 -6.10 3.76 -15.37
CA PRO A 26 -5.43 4.53 -16.42
C PRO A 26 -4.47 5.61 -15.89
N THR A 27 -4.65 6.06 -14.65
CA THR A 27 -3.85 7.12 -14.03
C THR A 27 -2.85 6.60 -13.00
N THR A 28 -2.84 5.29 -12.74
CA THR A 28 -1.99 4.67 -11.72
C THR A 28 -0.95 3.73 -12.34
N ARG A 29 0.20 3.61 -11.66
CA ARG A 29 1.21 2.61 -12.00
C ARG A 29 1.26 1.56 -10.91
N LEU A 30 1.28 0.30 -11.30
CA LEU A 30 1.50 -0.82 -10.39
C LEU A 30 3.00 -1.00 -10.16
N LEU A 31 3.41 -0.95 -8.90
CA LEU A 31 4.78 -1.23 -8.48
C LEU A 31 4.79 -2.50 -7.63
N SER A 32 5.88 -3.24 -7.72
CA SER A 32 6.17 -4.39 -6.86
C SER A 32 7.54 -4.24 -6.22
N LEU A 33 7.72 -4.94 -5.11
CA LEU A 33 9.02 -5.15 -4.51
C LEU A 33 9.73 -6.31 -5.25
N PRO A 34 11.05 -6.22 -5.53
CA PRO A 34 11.83 -7.36 -6.01
C PRO A 34 11.68 -8.58 -5.08
N MET A 35 11.65 -9.78 -5.66
CA MET A 35 11.38 -11.02 -4.92
C MET A 35 12.41 -11.27 -3.82
N GLU A 36 13.65 -10.83 -4.03
CA GLU A 36 14.77 -11.01 -3.11
C GLU A 36 14.58 -10.20 -1.82
N LEU A 37 13.85 -9.08 -1.90
CA LEU A 37 13.62 -8.16 -0.78
C LEU A 37 12.35 -8.49 0.00
N TYR A 38 11.53 -9.44 -0.45
CA TYR A 38 10.30 -9.82 0.27
C TYR A 38 10.56 -10.32 1.68
N ARG A 39 11.71 -10.98 1.90
CA ARG A 39 12.10 -11.45 3.24
C ARG A 39 12.31 -10.30 4.21
N GLU A 40 12.74 -9.14 3.72
CA GLU A 40 13.00 -7.97 4.56
C GLU A 40 11.71 -7.30 5.07
N VAL A 41 10.57 -7.55 4.43
CA VAL A 41 9.28 -7.03 4.87
C VAL A 41 8.96 -7.48 6.30
N VAL A 42 9.37 -8.69 6.71
CA VAL A 42 9.18 -9.16 8.09
C VAL A 42 10.02 -8.35 9.09
N ASN A 43 11.20 -7.91 8.68
CA ASN A 43 12.11 -7.12 9.52
C ASN A 43 11.58 -5.69 9.67
N VAL A 44 11.08 -5.11 8.58
CA VAL A 44 10.37 -3.81 8.59
C VAL A 44 9.16 -3.87 9.52
N ARG A 45 8.30 -4.88 9.34
CA ARG A 45 7.11 -5.08 10.17
C ARG A 45 7.44 -5.10 11.66
N LYS A 46 8.47 -5.88 12.04
CA LYS A 46 8.90 -6.01 13.45
C LYS A 46 9.55 -4.75 14.00
N SER A 47 10.43 -4.12 13.24
CA SER A 47 11.18 -2.94 13.69
C SER A 47 10.31 -1.69 13.80
N LEU A 48 9.36 -1.52 12.88
CA LEU A 48 8.46 -0.38 12.85
C LEU A 48 7.12 -0.67 13.49
N ASN A 49 6.82 -1.91 13.90
CA ASN A 49 5.51 -2.31 14.42
C ASN A 49 4.35 -1.88 13.50
N LEU A 50 4.47 -2.24 12.21
CA LEU A 50 3.44 -2.01 11.19
C LEU A 50 2.67 -3.30 10.94
N ASP A 51 1.50 -3.20 10.30
CA ASP A 51 0.86 -4.39 9.73
C ASP A 51 1.59 -4.86 8.46
N PHE A 52 1.09 -5.92 7.82
CA PHE A 52 1.75 -6.45 6.63
C PHE A 52 1.69 -5.47 5.44
N ASP A 53 0.52 -4.88 5.19
CA ASP A 53 0.30 -4.04 4.01
C ASP A 53 1.10 -2.73 4.15
N ASP A 54 1.15 -2.16 5.35
CA ASP A 54 1.93 -0.96 5.64
C ASP A 54 3.44 -1.20 5.55
N ALA A 55 3.92 -2.31 6.12
CA ALA A 55 5.33 -2.70 6.00
C ALA A 55 5.74 -2.92 4.53
N TYR A 56 4.84 -3.51 3.72
CA TYR A 56 5.06 -3.73 2.30
C TYR A 56 5.07 -2.41 1.51
N GLN A 57 4.12 -1.52 1.77
CA GLN A 57 4.04 -0.19 1.14
C GLN A 57 5.27 0.68 1.49
N TYR A 58 5.67 0.69 2.76
CA TYR A 58 6.91 1.34 3.19
C TYR A 58 8.13 0.77 2.44
N SER A 59 8.23 -0.56 2.31
CA SER A 59 9.35 -1.21 1.63
C SER A 59 9.41 -0.84 0.14
N ILE A 60 8.27 -0.78 -0.54
CA ILE A 60 8.18 -0.29 -1.93
C ILE A 60 8.63 1.16 -2.01
N ALA A 61 8.11 2.03 -1.15
CA ALA A 61 8.43 3.45 -1.18
C ALA A 61 9.92 3.69 -0.97
N LYS A 62 10.51 3.00 0.01
CA LYS A 62 11.95 3.07 0.29
C LYS A 62 12.79 2.56 -0.87
N TYR A 63 12.43 1.43 -1.48
CA TYR A 63 13.17 0.84 -2.59
C TYR A 63 13.15 1.72 -3.85
N HIS A 64 12.00 2.31 -4.18
CA HIS A 64 11.82 3.15 -5.37
C HIS A 64 12.12 4.64 -5.15
N GLY A 65 12.49 5.05 -3.93
CA GLY A 65 12.72 6.47 -3.59
C GLY A 65 11.45 7.33 -3.69
N LEU A 66 10.30 6.76 -3.34
CA LEU A 66 8.99 7.41 -3.38
C LEU A 66 8.57 7.92 -1.99
N LYS A 67 7.58 8.81 -1.99
CA LYS A 67 6.88 9.27 -0.79
C LYS A 67 5.66 8.39 -0.52
N VAL A 68 5.29 8.24 0.74
CA VAL A 68 4.00 7.62 1.12
C VAL A 68 3.00 8.74 1.41
N VAL A 69 1.83 8.67 0.78
CA VAL A 69 0.71 9.57 1.06
C VAL A 69 -0.36 8.75 1.78
N THR A 70 -0.69 9.10 3.03
CA THR A 70 -1.57 8.27 3.87
C THR A 70 -2.35 9.09 4.90
N MET A 71 -3.46 8.55 5.38
CA MET A 71 -4.17 9.05 6.58
C MET A 71 -3.83 8.20 7.83
N ASP A 72 -3.00 7.17 7.67
CA ASP A 72 -2.68 6.22 8.73
C ASP A 72 -1.56 6.73 9.63
N LYS A 73 -1.91 6.99 10.89
CA LYS A 73 -0.99 7.50 11.92
C LYS A 73 0.12 6.53 12.29
N ASP A 74 0.02 5.25 11.93
CA ASP A 74 1.11 4.31 12.14
C ASP A 74 2.38 4.70 11.37
N PHE A 75 2.28 5.59 10.37
CA PHE A 75 3.44 6.15 9.68
C PHE A 75 4.11 7.33 10.42
N GLU A 76 3.54 7.88 11.50
CA GLU A 76 4.11 9.04 12.22
C GLU A 76 5.50 8.77 12.82
N LYS A 77 5.79 7.51 13.16
CA LYS A 77 7.07 7.05 13.71
C LYS A 77 8.17 6.89 12.65
N ILE A 78 7.84 6.99 11.37
CA ILE A 78 8.76 6.77 10.24
C ILE A 78 9.51 8.07 9.94
N LYS A 79 10.83 7.96 9.74
CA LYS A 79 11.71 9.13 9.58
C LYS A 79 12.59 9.08 8.33
N ASP A 80 12.75 7.90 7.75
CA ASP A 80 13.69 7.64 6.65
C ASP A 80 13.01 7.46 5.28
N VAL A 81 11.68 7.61 5.24
CA VAL A 81 10.86 7.76 4.03
C VAL A 81 10.00 9.00 4.24
N GLU A 82 9.84 9.81 3.19
CA GLU A 82 9.00 11.01 3.29
C GLU A 82 7.53 10.62 3.32
N ILE A 83 6.83 11.04 4.38
CA ILE A 83 5.41 10.79 4.61
C ILE A 83 4.63 12.09 4.44
N LEU A 84 3.60 12.08 3.61
CA LEU A 84 2.63 13.16 3.47
C LEU A 84 1.29 12.68 4.05
N PHE A 85 0.85 13.33 5.12
CA PHE A 85 -0.45 13.05 5.72
C PHE A 85 -1.57 13.85 5.02
N LEU A 86 -2.70 13.18 4.75
CA LEU A 86 -3.92 13.79 4.18
C LEU A 86 -4.94 14.16 5.25
#